data_AF-A0A535QGI6-F1
#
_entry.id   AF-A0A535QGI6-F1
#
_cell.length_a   1.000
_cell.length_b   1.000
_cell.length_c   1.000
_cell.angle_alpha   90.00
_cell.angle_beta   90.00
_cell.angle_gamma   90.00
#
_symmetry.space_group_name_H-M   'P 1'
#
loop_
_entity.id
_entity.type
_entity.pdbx_description
1 polymer ?
#
loop_
_entity_poly.entity_id
_entity_poly.type
_entity_poly.pdbx_seq_one_letter_code
_entity_poly.pdbx_strand_id
1 'polypeptide(L)'
;MRIANENVSLQADFLRVLPDYTLADNVGSAYSVHRYIVDAHLGGPEGLAKARHMLTQRGLRLILDFVPNHVAPDHPWAFERPEYFVQGTHEDLAQASNAFFEVSGTVIAHGRDPYFPPWPDVAQLNAFSPGLRRAVGETLNLVVEQCDGIRCDMAMLLLNHIFEHTWNGRVGEHPPEEYWREVISAVRLQHPNALFLAEVYWDLEWELLQLGFDYCYDKRLYERLEHDSAESIRLHLTAGLDYQDKLV
;
A
#
# COMPACT_ATOMS: atom_id res chain seq x y z
N MET A 1 4.93 -16.75 -1.18
CA MET A 1 5.64 -17.68 -2.10
C MET A 1 4.75 -18.79 -2.68
N ARG A 2 4.08 -19.63 -1.87
CA ARG A 2 3.27 -20.77 -2.37
C ARG A 2 2.27 -20.40 -3.48
N ILE A 3 1.49 -19.34 -3.26
CA ILE A 3 0.44 -18.88 -4.19
C ILE A 3 1.03 -18.55 -5.57
N ALA A 4 2.18 -17.88 -5.63
CA ALA A 4 2.85 -17.55 -6.87
C ALA A 4 3.45 -18.79 -7.57
N ASN A 5 3.91 -19.78 -6.81
CA ASN A 5 4.45 -21.03 -7.34
C ASN A 5 3.37 -21.96 -7.91
N GLU A 6 2.15 -21.89 -7.39
CA GLU A 6 0.99 -22.67 -7.88
C GLU A 6 0.26 -21.99 -9.04
N ASN A 7 0.54 -20.70 -9.31
CA ASN A 7 -0.07 -19.94 -10.39
C ASN A 7 0.63 -20.18 -11.74
N VAL A 8 -0.02 -20.96 -12.61
CA VAL A 8 0.50 -21.34 -13.93
C VAL A 8 0.84 -20.14 -14.81
N SER A 9 0.05 -19.07 -14.77
CA SER A 9 0.31 -17.87 -15.57
C SER A 9 1.56 -17.16 -15.10
N LEU A 10 1.73 -16.99 -13.79
CA LEU A 10 2.93 -16.37 -13.21
C LEU A 10 4.18 -17.18 -13.52
N GLN A 11 4.12 -18.52 -13.41
CA GLN A 11 5.26 -19.38 -13.77
C GLN A 11 5.64 -19.25 -15.26
N ALA A 12 4.65 -19.14 -16.15
CA ALA A 12 4.91 -18.91 -17.57
C ALA A 12 5.57 -17.55 -17.83
N ASP A 13 5.13 -16.50 -17.13
CA ASP A 13 5.74 -15.17 -17.22
C ASP A 13 7.17 -15.16 -16.66
N PHE A 14 7.43 -15.84 -15.53
CA PHE A 14 8.78 -15.96 -14.96
C PHE A 14 9.75 -16.66 -15.92
N LEU A 15 9.36 -17.80 -16.50
CA LEU A 15 10.18 -18.53 -17.48
C LEU A 15 10.38 -17.73 -18.78
N ARG A 16 9.44 -16.85 -19.14
CA ARG A 16 9.60 -15.96 -20.31
C ARG A 16 10.65 -14.88 -20.07
N VAL A 17 10.68 -14.30 -18.88
CA VAL A 17 11.59 -13.18 -18.52
C VAL A 17 12.97 -13.70 -18.11
N LEU A 18 13.02 -14.80 -17.37
CA LEU A 18 14.22 -15.44 -16.87
C LEU A 18 14.23 -16.92 -17.28
N PRO A 19 14.81 -17.27 -18.44
CA PRO A 19 14.72 -18.63 -19.00
C PRO A 19 15.34 -19.74 -18.14
N ASP A 20 16.26 -19.41 -17.24
CA ASP A 20 16.89 -20.30 -16.26
C ASP A 20 16.27 -20.19 -14.85
N TYR A 21 15.08 -19.59 -14.75
CA TYR A 21 14.34 -19.43 -13.50
C TYR A 21 14.19 -20.77 -12.75
N THR A 22 14.44 -20.69 -11.45
CA THR A 22 14.20 -21.75 -10.48
C THR A 22 13.21 -21.25 -9.42
N LEU A 23 12.59 -22.18 -8.68
CA LEU A 23 11.71 -21.81 -7.57
C LEU A 23 12.43 -21.01 -6.47
N ALA A 24 13.76 -21.09 -6.38
CA ALA A 24 14.56 -20.33 -5.43
C ALA A 24 14.64 -18.83 -5.79
N ASP A 25 14.40 -18.47 -7.04
CA ASP A 25 14.41 -17.09 -7.51
C ASP A 25 13.10 -16.34 -7.16
N ASN A 26 12.03 -17.08 -6.81
CA ASN A 26 10.77 -16.49 -6.40
C ASN A 26 10.70 -16.27 -4.88
N VAL A 27 11.00 -15.05 -4.48
CA VAL A 27 10.89 -14.58 -3.09
C VAL A 27 9.47 -14.12 -2.71
N GLY A 28 8.51 -14.19 -3.64
CA GLY A 28 7.15 -13.70 -3.46
C GLY A 28 6.96 -12.25 -3.90
N SER A 29 5.71 -11.79 -3.86
CA SER A 29 5.37 -10.40 -4.18
C SER A 29 5.86 -9.47 -3.07
N ALA A 30 6.59 -8.41 -3.44
CA ALA A 30 6.98 -7.35 -2.51
C ALA A 30 5.77 -6.56 -1.95
N TYR A 31 4.60 -6.66 -2.60
CA TYR A 31 3.35 -6.04 -2.17
C TYR A 31 2.50 -6.95 -1.27
N SER A 32 2.85 -8.24 -1.14
CA SER A 32 2.27 -9.14 -0.14
C SER A 32 3.14 -9.16 1.11
N VAL A 33 3.06 -8.08 1.89
CA VAL A 33 3.99 -7.81 3.00
C VAL A 33 3.73 -8.75 4.18
N HIS A 34 4.68 -9.62 4.51
CA HIS A 34 4.61 -10.45 5.71
C HIS A 34 4.98 -9.68 6.98
N ARG A 35 6.00 -8.81 6.90
CA ARG A 35 6.44 -7.91 7.98
C ARG A 35 7.04 -6.65 7.38
N TYR A 36 6.77 -5.50 8.02
CA TYR A 36 7.41 -4.22 7.71
C TYR A 36 8.82 -4.13 8.31
N ILE A 37 9.68 -5.07 7.93
CA ILE A 37 11.10 -5.09 8.26
C ILE A 37 11.89 -5.48 7.01
N VAL A 38 13.07 -4.92 6.85
CA VAL A 38 13.95 -5.24 5.73
C VAL A 38 14.32 -6.72 5.79
N ASP A 39 14.16 -7.41 4.66
CA ASP A 39 14.50 -8.82 4.54
C ASP A 39 16.00 -9.06 4.84
N ALA A 40 16.29 -10.09 5.63
CA ALA A 40 17.66 -10.46 5.97
C ALA A 40 18.49 -10.86 4.74
N HIS A 41 17.86 -11.40 3.70
CA HIS A 41 18.49 -11.69 2.41
C HIS A 41 19.01 -10.42 1.71
N LEU A 42 18.37 -9.27 1.95
CA LEU A 42 18.80 -7.96 1.45
C LEU A 42 19.75 -7.23 2.42
N GLY A 43 20.17 -7.90 3.50
CA GLY A 43 21.08 -7.35 4.51
C GLY A 43 20.39 -6.77 5.75
N GLY A 44 19.06 -6.87 5.84
CA GLY A 44 18.29 -6.42 7.01
C GLY A 44 18.41 -4.92 7.32
N PRO A 45 17.96 -4.50 8.51
CA PRO A 45 17.99 -3.08 8.91
C PRO A 45 19.38 -2.44 8.85
N GLU A 46 20.43 -3.19 9.21
CA GLU A 46 21.81 -2.70 9.14
C GLU A 46 22.28 -2.50 7.69
N GLY A 47 21.92 -3.42 6.79
CA GLY A 47 22.21 -3.32 5.37
C GLY A 47 21.53 -2.09 4.75
N LEU A 48 20.26 -1.87 5.09
CA LEU A 48 19.52 -0.70 4.63
C LEU A 48 20.13 0.60 5.18
N ALA A 49 20.51 0.65 6.45
CA ALA A 49 21.17 1.82 7.03
C ALA A 49 22.49 2.16 6.31
N LYS A 50 23.28 1.15 5.94
CA LYS A 50 24.50 1.34 5.12
C LYS A 50 24.16 1.86 3.72
N ALA A 51 23.13 1.30 3.07
CA ALA A 51 22.67 1.77 1.77
C ALA A 51 22.21 3.23 1.81
N ARG A 52 21.39 3.61 2.80
CA ARG A 52 20.96 4.99 3.04
C ARG A 52 22.16 5.92 3.21
N HIS A 53 23.15 5.55 4.03
CA HIS A 53 24.35 6.37 4.21
C HIS A 53 25.09 6.62 2.88
N MET A 54 25.22 5.60 2.03
CA MET A 54 25.84 5.74 0.72
C MET A 54 25.03 6.64 -0.22
N LEU A 55 23.70 6.61 -0.18
CA LEU A 55 22.83 7.52 -0.92
C LEU A 55 23.02 8.96 -0.44
N THR A 56 23.03 9.18 0.88
CA THR A 56 23.23 10.51 1.48
C THR A 56 24.58 11.12 1.08
N GLN A 57 25.67 10.33 1.05
CA GLN A 57 26.98 10.78 0.57
C GLN A 57 26.96 11.28 -0.88
N ARG A 58 25.95 10.90 -1.67
CA ARG A 58 25.76 11.29 -3.06
C ARG A 58 24.68 12.36 -3.23
N GLY A 59 24.15 12.90 -2.13
CA GLY A 59 23.06 13.89 -2.15
C GLY A 59 21.71 13.29 -2.56
N LEU A 60 21.55 11.96 -2.47
CA LEU A 60 20.30 11.26 -2.79
C LEU A 60 19.52 10.94 -1.52
N ARG A 61 18.19 10.99 -1.62
CA ARG A 61 17.26 10.55 -0.58
C ARG A 61 16.81 9.11 -0.84
N LEU A 62 16.54 8.38 0.24
CA LEU A 62 15.95 7.04 0.19
C LEU A 62 14.45 7.13 0.44
N ILE A 63 13.65 6.67 -0.54
CA ILE A 63 12.21 6.49 -0.40
C ILE A 63 11.91 4.99 -0.41
N LEU A 64 11.06 4.53 0.51
CA LEU A 64 10.61 3.13 0.60
C LEU A 64 9.12 3.02 0.32
N ASP A 65 8.70 1.89 -0.23
CA ASP A 65 7.28 1.55 -0.37
C ASP A 65 6.65 1.13 0.97
N PHE A 66 5.43 1.58 1.18
CA PHE A 66 4.55 1.17 2.28
C PHE A 66 3.20 0.74 1.69
N VAL A 67 2.71 -0.44 2.06
CA VAL A 67 1.48 -1.05 1.51
C VAL A 67 0.34 -0.98 2.54
N PRO A 68 -0.39 0.13 2.66
CA PRO A 68 -1.36 0.34 3.74
C PRO A 68 -2.61 -0.53 3.64
N ASN A 69 -3.01 -0.93 2.43
CA ASN A 69 -4.33 -1.51 2.17
C ASN A 69 -4.43 -2.98 2.63
N HIS A 70 -3.35 -3.74 2.51
CA HIS A 70 -3.35 -5.18 2.73
C HIS A 70 -1.96 -5.67 3.14
N VAL A 71 -1.91 -6.90 3.65
CA VAL A 71 -0.69 -7.60 4.05
C VAL A 71 -0.74 -9.05 3.56
N ALA A 72 0.34 -9.82 3.71
CA ALA A 72 0.33 -11.24 3.41
C ALA A 72 -0.73 -12.00 4.26
N PRO A 73 -1.34 -13.08 3.75
CA PRO A 73 -2.29 -13.91 4.51
C PRO A 73 -1.69 -14.55 5.76
N ASP A 74 -0.37 -14.68 5.82
CA ASP A 74 0.37 -15.19 6.97
C ASP A 74 0.99 -14.08 7.84
N HIS A 75 0.62 -12.81 7.63
CA HIS A 75 1.06 -11.69 8.46
C HIS A 75 0.70 -11.97 9.94
N PRO A 76 1.59 -11.69 10.91
CA PRO A 76 1.35 -12.02 12.33
C PRO A 76 0.03 -11.50 12.89
N TRP A 77 -0.40 -10.31 12.46
CA TRP A 77 -1.71 -9.76 12.84
C TRP A 77 -2.89 -10.68 12.50
N ALA A 78 -2.82 -11.50 11.44
CA ALA A 78 -3.91 -12.41 11.07
C ALA A 78 -4.15 -13.49 12.15
N PHE A 79 -3.13 -13.80 12.95
CA PHE A 79 -3.19 -14.76 14.05
C PHE A 79 -3.39 -14.08 15.41
N GLU A 80 -2.69 -12.98 15.62
CA GLU A 80 -2.61 -12.32 16.93
C GLU A 80 -3.73 -11.29 17.13
N ARG A 81 -4.14 -10.61 16.06
CA ARG A 81 -5.06 -9.46 16.05
C ARG A 81 -6.03 -9.54 14.86
N PRO A 82 -6.84 -10.60 14.74
CA PRO A 82 -7.75 -10.78 13.62
C PRO A 82 -8.77 -9.65 13.47
N GLU A 83 -9.03 -8.86 14.52
CA GLU A 83 -9.88 -7.66 14.49
C GLU A 83 -9.29 -6.51 13.65
N TYR A 84 -8.06 -6.62 13.18
CA TYR A 84 -7.43 -5.68 12.25
C TYR A 84 -7.82 -5.91 10.79
N PHE A 85 -8.56 -6.98 10.49
CA PHE A 85 -8.91 -7.36 9.13
C PHE A 85 -10.38 -7.16 8.84
N VAL A 86 -10.72 -7.05 7.56
CA VAL A 86 -12.11 -7.15 7.13
C VAL A 86 -12.52 -8.61 7.21
N GLN A 87 -13.42 -8.91 8.15
CA GLN A 87 -13.86 -10.27 8.43
C GLN A 87 -15.09 -10.67 7.61
N GLY A 88 -15.16 -11.95 7.28
CA GLY A 88 -16.34 -12.60 6.70
C GLY A 88 -16.94 -13.63 7.64
N THR A 89 -17.93 -14.34 7.13
CA THR A 89 -18.54 -15.52 7.77
C THR A 89 -18.12 -16.79 7.04
N HIS A 90 -18.30 -17.96 7.66
CA HIS A 90 -18.10 -19.22 6.94
C HIS A 90 -19.07 -19.39 5.76
N GLU A 91 -20.23 -18.72 5.78
CA GLU A 91 -21.13 -18.66 4.63
C GLU A 91 -20.52 -17.84 3.50
N ASP A 92 -19.93 -16.67 3.79
CA ASP A 92 -19.22 -15.87 2.79
C ASP A 92 -18.08 -16.69 2.14
N LEU A 93 -17.32 -17.44 2.94
CA LEU A 93 -16.25 -18.32 2.44
C LEU A 93 -16.79 -19.44 1.54
N ALA A 94 -17.93 -20.04 1.90
CA ALA A 94 -18.55 -21.09 1.09
C ALA A 94 -19.11 -20.58 -0.24
N GLN A 95 -19.61 -19.33 -0.27
CA GLN A 95 -20.19 -18.71 -1.46
C GLN A 95 -19.13 -18.09 -2.38
N ALA A 96 -18.06 -17.52 -1.82
CA ALA A 96 -17.04 -16.77 -2.55
C ALA A 96 -15.64 -17.13 -2.06
N SER A 97 -15.20 -18.37 -2.33
CA SER A 97 -13.89 -18.89 -1.92
C SER A 97 -12.69 -18.19 -2.56
N ASN A 98 -12.91 -17.34 -3.57
CA ASN A 98 -11.89 -16.46 -4.15
C ASN A 98 -11.80 -15.09 -3.47
N ALA A 99 -12.79 -14.72 -2.64
CA ALA A 99 -12.87 -13.43 -1.97
C ALA A 99 -12.56 -13.52 -0.47
N PHE A 100 -12.58 -14.72 0.10
CA PHE A 100 -12.33 -14.96 1.52
C PHE A 100 -11.45 -16.19 1.70
N PHE A 101 -10.71 -16.22 2.80
CA PHE A 101 -9.95 -17.38 3.27
C PHE A 101 -10.08 -17.51 4.79
N GLU A 102 -9.74 -18.67 5.33
CA GLU A 102 -9.77 -18.92 6.76
C GLU A 102 -8.36 -19.02 7.34
N VAL A 103 -8.13 -18.35 8.46
CA VAL A 103 -6.91 -18.45 9.27
C VAL A 103 -7.28 -18.52 10.74
N SER A 104 -6.82 -19.56 11.43
CA SER A 104 -7.07 -19.78 12.86
C SER A 104 -8.54 -19.70 13.27
N GLY A 105 -9.46 -20.20 12.44
CA GLY A 105 -10.91 -20.15 12.70
C GLY A 105 -11.57 -18.81 12.39
N THR A 106 -10.83 -17.81 11.90
CA THR A 106 -11.39 -16.52 11.45
C THR A 106 -11.41 -16.46 9.94
N VAL A 107 -12.55 -16.09 9.37
CA VAL A 107 -12.70 -15.84 7.94
C VAL A 107 -12.31 -14.40 7.63
N ILE A 108 -11.34 -14.20 6.75
CA ILE A 108 -10.78 -12.90 6.36
C ILE A 108 -10.97 -12.68 4.86
N ALA A 109 -11.31 -11.46 4.48
CA ALA A 109 -11.41 -11.07 3.07
C ALA A 109 -10.03 -10.93 2.42
N HIS A 110 -9.95 -11.32 1.15
CA HIS A 110 -8.83 -10.98 0.29
C HIS A 110 -8.80 -9.49 -0.04
N GLY A 111 -7.60 -8.92 -0.19
CA GLY A 111 -7.43 -7.51 -0.54
C GLY A 111 -8.06 -7.18 -1.89
N ARG A 112 -8.62 -5.98 -2.04
CA ARG A 112 -9.14 -5.50 -3.33
C ARG A 112 -9.20 -3.98 -3.43
N ASP A 113 -9.57 -3.51 -4.62
CA ASP A 113 -10.12 -2.18 -4.87
C ASP A 113 -11.60 -2.29 -5.34
N PRO A 114 -12.32 -1.16 -5.57
CA PRO A 114 -13.72 -1.17 -5.98
C PRO A 114 -14.00 -1.75 -7.38
N TYR A 115 -13.01 -1.77 -8.26
CA TYR A 115 -13.18 -2.01 -9.71
C TYR A 115 -12.63 -3.35 -10.17
N PHE A 116 -11.74 -3.97 -9.40
CA PHE A 116 -11.11 -5.24 -9.74
C PHE A 116 -11.51 -6.40 -8.80
N PRO A 117 -11.41 -7.66 -9.28
CA PRO A 117 -11.60 -8.83 -8.42
C PRO A 117 -10.59 -8.86 -7.25
N PRO A 118 -10.89 -9.58 -6.17
CA PRO A 118 -9.95 -9.73 -5.04
C PRO A 118 -8.61 -10.33 -5.45
N TRP A 119 -7.54 -9.80 -4.86
CA TRP A 119 -6.19 -10.30 -4.99
C TRP A 119 -5.98 -11.51 -4.05
N PRO A 120 -5.77 -12.72 -4.59
CA PRO A 120 -5.81 -13.96 -3.81
C PRO A 120 -4.60 -14.12 -2.87
N ASP A 121 -3.56 -13.31 -3.03
CA ASP A 121 -2.30 -13.41 -2.30
C ASP A 121 -2.15 -12.42 -1.16
N VAL A 122 -3.20 -11.67 -0.83
CA VAL A 122 -3.18 -10.66 0.23
C VAL A 122 -4.46 -10.66 1.07
N ALA A 123 -4.33 -10.27 2.33
CA ALA A 123 -5.37 -10.18 3.33
C ALA A 123 -5.75 -8.71 3.58
N GLN A 124 -7.04 -8.42 3.52
CA GLN A 124 -7.54 -7.05 3.62
C GLN A 124 -7.47 -6.53 5.07
N LEU A 125 -6.70 -5.46 5.27
CA LEU A 125 -6.70 -4.70 6.50
C LEU A 125 -7.97 -3.84 6.62
N ASN A 126 -8.52 -3.68 7.82
CA ASN A 126 -9.67 -2.83 8.08
C ASN A 126 -9.25 -1.42 8.49
N ALA A 127 -9.19 -0.49 7.53
CA ALA A 127 -8.81 0.90 7.76
C ALA A 127 -9.69 1.63 8.80
N PHE A 128 -10.87 1.11 9.14
CA PHE A 128 -11.75 1.69 10.16
C PHE A 128 -11.44 1.21 11.58
N SER A 129 -10.59 0.18 11.74
CA SER A 129 -10.18 -0.33 13.04
C SER A 129 -9.25 0.67 13.76
N PRO A 130 -9.65 1.25 14.91
CA PRO A 130 -8.79 2.17 15.64
C PRO A 130 -7.50 1.52 16.16
N GLY A 131 -7.57 0.21 16.44
CA GLY A 131 -6.41 -0.58 16.84
C GLY A 131 -5.38 -0.70 15.71
N LEU A 132 -5.86 -0.94 14.49
CA LEU A 132 -5.00 -1.01 13.31
C LEU A 132 -4.37 0.35 12.99
N ARG A 133 -5.14 1.45 13.01
CA ARG A 133 -4.59 2.81 12.76
C ARG A 133 -3.42 3.14 13.68
N ARG A 134 -3.54 2.81 14.98
CA ARG A 134 -2.42 2.94 15.94
C ARG A 134 -1.23 2.06 15.60
N ALA A 135 -1.48 0.77 15.30
CA ALA A 135 -0.42 -0.18 14.96
C ALA A 135 0.32 0.22 13.66
N VAL A 136 -0.38 0.79 12.68
CA VAL A 136 0.23 1.34 11.47
C VAL A 136 1.07 2.57 11.79
N GLY A 137 0.59 3.49 12.64
CA GLY A 137 1.40 4.63 13.09
C GLY A 137 2.71 4.21 13.76
N GLU A 138 2.65 3.21 14.65
CA GLU A 138 3.85 2.61 15.27
C GLU A 138 4.79 1.97 14.24
N THR A 139 4.22 1.22 13.29
CA THR A 139 4.97 0.59 12.20
C THR A 139 5.67 1.63 11.33
N LEU A 140 4.99 2.71 10.97
CA LEU A 140 5.55 3.78 10.15
C LEU A 140 6.65 4.55 10.85
N ASN A 141 6.58 4.76 12.18
CA ASN A 141 7.70 5.34 12.92
C ASN A 141 8.98 4.50 12.73
N LEU A 142 8.88 3.16 12.83
CA LEU A 142 10.02 2.26 12.61
C LEU A 142 10.53 2.27 11.16
N VAL A 143 9.64 2.41 10.18
CA VAL A 143 10.03 2.50 8.76
C VAL A 143 10.74 3.83 8.48
N VAL A 144 10.19 4.94 8.96
CA VAL A 144 10.72 6.29 8.76
C VAL A 144 12.08 6.50 9.42
N GLU A 145 12.39 5.77 10.50
CA GLU A 145 13.75 5.73 11.05
C GLU A 145 14.79 5.25 10.03
N GLN A 146 14.39 4.46 9.03
CA GLN A 146 15.28 3.85 8.05
C GLN A 146 15.26 4.52 6.67
N CYS A 147 14.43 5.54 6.44
CA CYS A 147 14.35 6.26 5.15
C CYS A 147 14.17 7.77 5.31
N ASP A 148 14.19 8.49 4.19
CA ASP A 148 13.91 9.94 4.14
C ASP A 148 12.45 10.22 3.76
N GLY A 149 11.77 9.25 3.16
CA GLY A 149 10.36 9.32 2.80
C GLY A 149 9.76 7.95 2.54
N ILE A 150 8.44 7.92 2.44
CA ILE A 150 7.69 6.73 2.07
C ILE A 150 6.76 7.01 0.89
N ARG A 151 6.68 6.06 -0.04
CA ARG A 151 5.61 5.97 -1.02
C ARG A 151 4.50 5.09 -0.41
N CYS A 152 3.31 5.65 -0.26
CA CYS A 152 2.12 4.90 0.13
C CYS A 152 1.46 4.33 -1.12
N ASP A 153 1.52 3.01 -1.25
CA ASP A 153 0.87 2.25 -2.31
C ASP A 153 -0.66 2.38 -2.24
N MET A 154 -1.29 2.59 -3.39
CA MET A 154 -2.73 2.69 -3.57
C MET A 154 -3.42 3.54 -2.49
N ALA A 155 -2.84 4.72 -2.19
CA ALA A 155 -3.20 5.50 -1.00
C ALA A 155 -4.67 5.90 -0.97
N MET A 156 -5.28 6.15 -2.13
CA MET A 156 -6.69 6.51 -2.24
C MET A 156 -7.65 5.42 -1.74
N LEU A 157 -7.24 4.14 -1.71
CA LEU A 157 -8.09 3.05 -1.19
C LEU A 157 -8.43 3.23 0.29
N LEU A 158 -7.63 3.98 1.03
CA LEU A 158 -7.77 4.18 2.47
C LEU A 158 -8.57 5.45 2.81
N LEU A 159 -8.99 6.23 1.82
CA LEU A 159 -9.94 7.32 2.04
C LEU A 159 -11.26 6.74 2.54
N ASN A 160 -11.83 7.32 3.60
CA ASN A 160 -12.92 6.66 4.31
C ASN A 160 -14.12 6.35 3.38
N HIS A 161 -14.46 7.29 2.48
CA HIS A 161 -15.58 7.13 1.56
C HIS A 161 -15.35 6.01 0.52
N ILE A 162 -14.11 5.83 0.03
CA ILE A 162 -13.74 4.73 -0.88
C ILE A 162 -13.74 3.40 -0.13
N PHE A 163 -13.17 3.38 1.08
CA PHE A 163 -13.09 2.18 1.88
C PHE A 163 -14.48 1.67 2.27
N GLU A 164 -15.37 2.57 2.70
CA GLU A 164 -16.77 2.26 3.00
C GLU A 164 -17.51 1.73 1.77
N HIS A 165 -17.36 2.38 0.60
CA HIS A 165 -17.96 1.91 -0.65
C HIS A 165 -17.45 0.52 -1.03
N THR A 166 -16.15 0.27 -0.89
CA THR A 166 -15.51 -1.01 -1.22
C THR A 166 -16.05 -2.14 -0.35
N TRP A 167 -16.27 -1.90 0.94
CA TRP A 167 -16.57 -2.97 1.90
C TRP A 167 -18.02 -3.03 2.39
N ASN A 168 -18.87 -2.08 1.96
CA ASN A 168 -20.33 -2.12 2.07
C ASN A 168 -20.84 -2.58 3.44
N GLY A 169 -20.46 -1.86 4.50
CA GLY A 169 -20.93 -2.11 5.87
C GLY A 169 -20.21 -3.23 6.64
N ARG A 170 -19.16 -3.84 6.09
CA ARG A 170 -18.36 -4.89 6.78
C ARG A 170 -17.22 -4.36 7.65
N VAL A 171 -17.04 -3.05 7.72
CA VAL A 171 -15.84 -2.41 8.30
C VAL A 171 -16.08 -1.76 9.65
N GLY A 172 -17.31 -1.82 10.18
CA GLY A 172 -17.69 -1.24 11.47
C GLY A 172 -18.13 0.22 11.34
N GLU A 173 -18.00 0.98 12.43
CA GLU A 173 -18.40 2.38 12.50
C GLU A 173 -17.47 3.27 11.67
N HIS A 174 -18.03 4.25 10.98
CA HIS A 174 -17.27 5.23 10.21
C HIS A 174 -16.40 6.09 11.15
N PRO A 175 -15.07 6.13 10.96
CA PRO A 175 -14.18 6.93 11.79
C PRO A 175 -14.46 8.43 11.63
N PRO A 176 -14.31 9.24 12.69
CA PRO A 176 -14.55 10.68 12.60
C PRO A 176 -13.45 11.42 11.81
N GLU A 177 -12.24 10.86 11.78
CA GLU A 177 -11.09 11.44 11.08
C GLU A 177 -10.70 10.59 9.86
N GLU A 178 -10.16 11.25 8.83
CA GLU A 178 -9.59 10.56 7.66
C GLU A 178 -8.36 9.75 8.06
N TYR A 179 -8.26 8.54 7.49
CA TYR A 179 -7.18 7.58 7.80
C TYR A 179 -5.80 8.23 7.70
N TRP A 180 -5.52 8.90 6.58
CA TRP A 180 -4.22 9.53 6.35
C TRP A 180 -3.95 10.72 7.24
N ARG A 181 -4.97 11.53 7.56
CA ARG A 181 -4.80 12.66 8.48
C ARG A 181 -4.37 12.16 9.85
N GLU A 182 -5.01 11.11 10.35
CA GLU A 182 -4.67 10.50 11.65
C GLU A 182 -3.27 9.90 11.63
N VAL A 183 -2.98 9.03 10.66
CA VAL A 183 -1.72 8.29 10.57
C VAL A 183 -0.51 9.21 10.31
N ILE A 184 -0.59 10.11 9.33
CA ILE A 184 0.52 11.01 8.99
C ILE A 184 0.79 11.99 10.13
N SER A 185 -0.26 12.54 10.76
CA SER A 185 -0.08 13.45 11.89
C SER A 185 0.62 12.75 13.05
N ALA A 186 0.25 11.50 13.37
CA ALA A 186 0.88 10.74 14.43
C ALA A 186 2.38 10.49 14.17
N VAL A 187 2.76 10.15 12.94
CA VAL A 187 4.16 9.95 12.56
C VAL A 187 4.94 11.27 12.61
N ARG A 188 4.36 12.36 12.11
CA ARG A 188 5.01 13.68 12.10
C ARG A 188 5.25 14.28 13.49
N LEU A 189 4.53 13.83 14.52
CA LEU A 189 4.85 14.19 15.91
C LEU A 189 6.26 13.76 16.32
N GLN A 190 6.77 12.64 15.76
CA GLN A 190 8.09 12.10 16.05
C GLN A 190 9.09 12.40 14.93
N HIS A 191 8.63 12.44 13.70
CA HIS A 191 9.46 12.63 12.50
C HIS A 191 8.92 13.80 11.64
N PRO A 192 9.10 15.06 12.07
CA PRO A 192 8.49 16.22 11.41
C PRO A 192 8.97 16.46 9.98
N ASN A 193 10.10 15.87 9.59
CA ASN A 193 10.68 15.99 8.25
C ASN A 193 10.44 14.76 7.35
N ALA A 194 9.66 13.78 7.82
CA ALA A 194 9.33 12.59 7.03
C ALA A 194 8.48 12.97 5.82
N LEU A 195 8.92 12.55 4.64
CA LEU A 195 8.19 12.78 3.39
C LEU A 195 7.18 11.68 3.13
N PHE A 196 5.98 12.05 2.70
CA PHE A 196 4.93 11.13 2.30
C PHE A 196 4.57 11.38 0.82
N LEU A 197 4.73 10.35 0.00
CA LEU A 197 4.33 10.34 -1.41
C LEU A 197 3.11 9.41 -1.56
N ALA A 198 2.05 9.88 -2.19
CA ALA A 198 0.90 9.04 -2.50
C ALA A 198 0.99 8.48 -3.92
N GLU A 199 0.89 7.16 -4.06
CA GLU A 199 0.31 6.62 -5.28
C GLU A 199 -1.19 6.86 -5.24
N VAL A 200 -1.71 7.49 -6.29
CA VAL A 200 -3.10 7.90 -6.36
C VAL A 200 -3.60 7.88 -7.80
N TYR A 201 -4.89 7.63 -7.90
CA TYR A 201 -5.67 7.63 -9.14
C TYR A 201 -7.00 8.36 -8.88
N TRP A 202 -7.83 8.48 -9.91
CA TRP A 202 -9.21 8.98 -9.82
C TRP A 202 -9.36 10.46 -9.46
N ASP A 203 -8.38 11.30 -9.81
CA ASP A 203 -8.37 12.74 -9.52
C ASP A 203 -8.40 13.09 -8.02
N LEU A 204 -7.84 12.21 -7.17
CA LEU A 204 -7.83 12.34 -5.71
C LEU A 204 -6.51 12.91 -5.16
N GLU A 205 -5.60 13.34 -6.03
CA GLU A 205 -4.30 13.92 -5.67
C GLU A 205 -4.49 15.09 -4.71
N TRP A 206 -5.39 16.03 -5.06
CA TRP A 206 -5.63 17.22 -4.25
C TRP A 206 -6.16 16.87 -2.86
N GLU A 207 -7.09 15.92 -2.77
CA GLU A 207 -7.65 15.46 -1.49
C GLU A 207 -6.55 14.88 -0.60
N LEU A 208 -5.72 13.98 -1.13
CA LEU A 208 -4.61 13.39 -0.38
C LEU A 208 -3.56 14.43 0.05
N LEU A 209 -3.24 15.42 -0.79
CA LEU A 209 -2.38 16.54 -0.40
C LEU A 209 -2.95 17.32 0.80
N GLN A 210 -4.26 17.51 0.89
CA GLN A 210 -4.90 18.15 2.06
C GLN A 210 -4.90 17.27 3.33
N LEU A 211 -4.69 15.96 3.19
CA LEU A 211 -4.57 15.01 4.30
C LEU A 211 -3.14 14.88 4.84
N GLY A 212 -2.18 15.55 4.21
CA GLY A 212 -0.82 15.69 4.71
C GLY A 212 0.25 15.06 3.83
N PHE A 213 -0.09 14.46 2.69
CA PHE A 213 0.92 14.03 1.73
C PHE A 213 1.72 15.23 1.18
N ASP A 214 3.02 15.02 0.98
CA ASP A 214 3.92 16.02 0.42
C ASP A 214 3.86 16.03 -1.11
N TYR A 215 3.75 14.84 -1.70
CA TYR A 215 3.61 14.66 -3.15
C TYR A 215 2.59 13.58 -3.51
N CYS A 216 2.10 13.64 -4.74
CA CYS A 216 1.23 12.64 -5.36
C CYS A 216 1.78 12.29 -6.75
N TYR A 217 1.50 11.08 -7.23
CA TYR A 217 1.78 10.74 -8.63
C TYR A 217 1.00 11.63 -9.59
N ASP A 218 1.65 12.12 -10.66
CA ASP A 218 0.95 12.82 -11.76
C ASP A 218 0.35 11.84 -12.77
N LYS A 219 -0.53 10.96 -12.30
CA LYS A 219 -1.17 9.98 -13.18
C LYS A 219 -2.02 10.67 -14.24
N ARG A 220 -2.64 11.80 -13.89
CA ARG A 220 -3.47 12.57 -14.82
C ARG A 220 -2.68 13.12 -16.00
N LEU A 221 -1.47 13.63 -15.80
CA LEU A 221 -0.62 14.04 -16.92
C LEU A 221 -0.32 12.87 -17.85
N TYR A 222 0.02 11.70 -17.29
CA TYR A 222 0.26 10.49 -18.08
C TYR A 222 -0.97 10.13 -18.94
N GLU A 223 -2.17 10.08 -18.35
CA GLU A 223 -3.40 9.78 -19.08
C GLU A 223 -3.68 10.80 -20.18
N ARG A 224 -3.46 12.09 -19.90
CA ARG A 224 -3.64 13.15 -20.89
C ARG A 224 -2.66 13.03 -22.06
N LEU A 225 -1.42 12.62 -21.79
CA LEU A 225 -0.41 12.37 -22.82
C LEU A 225 -0.79 11.18 -23.72
N GLU A 226 -1.39 10.14 -23.14
CA GLU A 226 -1.76 8.92 -23.88
C GLU A 226 -3.07 9.08 -24.68
N HIS A 227 -4.04 9.85 -24.16
CA HIS A 227 -5.42 9.79 -24.64
C HIS A 227 -6.08 11.15 -24.95
N ASP A 228 -5.53 12.29 -24.52
CA ASP A 228 -6.21 13.58 -24.65
C ASP A 228 -5.59 14.53 -25.69
N SER A 229 -6.21 15.71 -25.84
CA SER A 229 -5.76 16.79 -26.71
C SER A 229 -4.57 17.57 -26.13
N ALA A 230 -3.78 18.18 -27.03
CA ALA A 230 -2.72 19.11 -26.66
C ALA A 230 -3.20 20.28 -25.77
N GLU A 231 -4.47 20.69 -25.90
CA GLU A 231 -5.05 21.72 -25.05
C GLU A 231 -5.25 21.23 -23.61
N SER A 232 -5.74 20.00 -23.41
CA SER A 232 -5.89 19.37 -22.08
C SER A 232 -4.54 19.27 -21.35
N ILE A 233 -3.49 18.86 -22.09
CA ILE A 233 -2.11 18.81 -21.58
C ILE A 233 -1.62 20.21 -21.21
N ARG A 234 -1.80 21.20 -22.10
CA ARG A 234 -1.39 22.58 -21.83
C ARG A 234 -2.08 23.12 -20.58
N LEU A 235 -3.39 22.89 -20.43
CA LEU A 235 -4.14 23.32 -19.25
C LEU A 235 -3.60 22.67 -17.97
N HIS A 236 -3.21 21.38 -18.01
CA HIS A 236 -2.54 20.71 -16.90
C HIS A 236 -1.26 21.42 -16.47
N LEU A 237 -0.35 21.63 -17.44
CA LEU A 237 0.97 22.22 -17.21
C LEU A 237 0.90 23.70 -16.82
N THR A 238 -0.25 24.34 -17.00
CA THR A 238 -0.51 25.73 -16.57
C THR A 238 -1.34 25.82 -15.29
N ALA A 239 -1.59 24.71 -14.59
CA ALA A 239 -2.22 24.72 -13.28
C ALA A 239 -1.35 25.46 -12.25
N GLY A 240 -1.92 25.79 -11.09
CA GLY A 240 -1.23 26.49 -10.01
C GLY A 240 0.01 25.72 -9.53
N LEU A 241 1.09 26.45 -9.22
CA LEU A 241 2.35 25.85 -8.75
C LEU A 241 2.21 25.18 -7.38
N ASP A 242 1.26 25.62 -6.56
CA ASP A 242 0.89 24.99 -5.28
C ASP A 242 0.38 23.55 -5.44
N TYR A 243 -0.11 23.22 -6.64
CA TYR A 243 -0.48 21.88 -7.06
C TYR A 243 0.64 21.21 -7.87
N GLN A 244 1.15 21.85 -8.92
CA GLN A 244 2.13 21.26 -9.85
C GLN A 244 3.45 20.88 -9.19
N ASP A 245 3.98 21.69 -8.26
CA ASP A 245 5.25 21.39 -7.57
C ASP A 245 5.14 20.18 -6.62
N LYS A 246 3.92 19.68 -6.41
CA LYS A 246 3.61 18.53 -5.56
C LYS A 246 3.25 17.27 -6.35
N LEU A 247 3.27 17.32 -7.68
CA LEU A 247 3.06 16.15 -8.51
C LEU A 247 4.40 15.59 -9.01
N VAL A 248 4.57 14.27 -8.93
CA VAL A 248 5.81 13.55 -9.26
C VAL A 248 5.58 12.36 -10.20
#